data_AF-A0A859A127-F1
#
_entry.id   AF-A0A859A127-F1
#
_cell.length_a   1.000
_cell.length_b   1.000
_cell.length_c   1.000
_cell.angle_alpha   90.00
_cell.angle_beta   90.00
_cell.angle_gamma   90.00
#
_symmetry.space_group_name_H-M   'P 1'
#
loop_
_entity.id
_entity.type
_entity.pdbx_description
1 polymer ?
#
loop_
_entity_poly.entity_id
_entity_poly.type
_entity_poly.pdbx_seq_one_letter_code
_entity_poly.pdbx_strand_id
1 'polypeptide(L)'
;MPNRVADQFRAKTQSLPKTTEAERLVVQRVGQDLFRAALLDYWQGRCCVTGLAVPSLLRASHIKPWAKCASDNERLDVFNGLLLAPHLDALFDAGWISFSDQGGMLVSKQLSAAARAQLGIALEWSISGLKTAHRGYLAHHREHEFRHG
;
A
#
# COMPACT_ATOMS: atom_id res chain seq x y z
N MET A 1 6.31 -11.54 12.06
CA MET A 1 5.13 -12.07 12.79
C MET A 1 3.91 -11.23 12.38
N PRO A 2 3.04 -11.73 11.48
CA PRO A 2 1.97 -10.94 10.83
C PRO A 2 0.95 -10.32 11.80
N ASN A 3 0.71 -10.93 12.96
CA ASN A 3 -0.36 -10.50 13.88
C ASN A 3 0.01 -9.36 14.85
N ARG A 4 1.29 -8.98 14.96
CA ARG A 4 1.73 -8.03 16.01
C ARG A 4 1.12 -6.63 15.85
N VAL A 5 0.91 -6.17 14.61
CA VAL A 5 0.33 -4.84 14.33
C VAL A 5 -1.16 -4.81 14.66
N ALA A 6 -1.89 -5.87 14.30
CA ALA A 6 -3.31 -6.01 14.60
C ALA A 6 -3.57 -6.12 16.12
N ASP A 7 -2.70 -6.80 16.87
CA ASP A 7 -2.76 -6.84 18.33
C ASP A 7 -2.53 -5.46 18.95
N GLN A 8 -1.51 -4.72 18.48
CA GLN A 8 -1.24 -3.36 18.94
C GLN A 8 -2.40 -2.41 18.65
N PHE A 9 -3.04 -2.54 17.49
CA PHE A 9 -4.21 -1.76 17.14
C PHE A 9 -5.39 -2.08 18.05
N ARG A 10 -5.69 -3.36 18.29
CA ARG A 10 -6.73 -3.77 19.23
C ARG A 10 -6.49 -3.18 20.62
N ALA A 11 -5.27 -3.28 21.15
CA ALA A 11 -4.92 -2.71 22.44
C ALA A 11 -5.10 -1.18 22.49
N LYS A 12 -4.65 -0.47 21.45
CA LYS A 12 -4.76 1.01 21.38
C LYS A 12 -6.17 1.52 21.14
N THR A 13 -7.07 0.69 20.61
CA THR A 13 -8.44 1.10 20.24
C THR A 13 -9.52 0.50 21.13
N GLN A 14 -9.17 -0.40 22.06
CA GLN A 14 -10.12 -1.07 22.95
C GLN A 14 -10.93 -0.12 23.83
N SER A 15 -10.31 0.98 24.27
CA SER A 15 -10.93 2.00 25.12
C SER A 15 -11.52 3.17 24.33
N LEU A 16 -11.40 3.16 23.00
CA LEU A 16 -11.96 4.23 22.16
C LEU A 16 -13.42 3.90 21.84
N PRO A 17 -14.35 4.84 22.07
CA PRO A 17 -15.70 4.69 21.56
C PRO A 17 -15.66 4.61 20.02
N LYS A 18 -16.60 3.87 19.42
CA LYS A 18 -16.67 3.61 17.96
C LYS A 18 -18.02 4.02 17.36
N THR A 19 -18.79 4.82 18.10
CA THR A 19 -20.20 5.08 17.80
C THR A 19 -20.34 6.29 16.89
N THR A 20 -19.48 7.30 17.02
CA THR A 20 -19.53 8.54 16.22
C THR A 20 -18.57 8.52 15.03
N GLU A 21 -18.81 9.38 14.04
CA GLU A 21 -17.91 9.54 12.88
C GLU A 21 -16.54 10.10 13.28
N ALA A 22 -16.52 11.06 14.22
CA ALA A 22 -15.29 11.64 14.75
C ALA A 22 -14.40 10.57 15.39
N GLU A 23 -14.99 9.64 16.13
CA GLU A 23 -14.29 8.51 16.74
C GLU A 23 -13.74 7.52 15.71
N ARG A 24 -14.50 7.21 14.65
CA ARG A 24 -14.02 6.36 13.56
C ARG A 24 -12.80 6.95 12.87
N LEU A 25 -12.75 8.27 12.70
CA LEU A 25 -11.58 8.96 12.16
C LEU A 25 -10.35 8.83 13.06
N VAL A 26 -10.53 8.91 14.38
CA VAL A 26 -9.44 8.70 15.35
C VAL A 26 -8.91 7.27 15.27
N VAL A 27 -9.81 6.28 15.28
CA VAL A 27 -9.44 4.87 15.15
C VAL A 27 -8.71 4.61 13.84
N GLN A 28 -9.18 5.18 12.72
CA GLN A 28 -8.51 5.05 11.42
C GLN A 28 -7.10 5.65 11.44
N ARG A 29 -6.90 6.83 12.06
CA ARG A 29 -5.57 7.46 12.18
C ARG A 29 -4.59 6.56 12.93
N VAL A 30 -5.01 6.00 14.08
CA VAL A 30 -4.16 5.07 14.85
C VAL A 30 -3.77 3.85 14.02
N GLY A 31 -4.71 3.30 13.25
CA GLY A 31 -4.44 2.17 12.38
C GLY A 31 -3.46 2.50 11.24
N GLN A 32 -3.64 3.65 10.61
CA GLN A 32 -2.75 4.14 9.55
C GLN A 32 -1.33 4.40 10.06
N ASP A 33 -1.18 4.98 11.26
CA ASP A 33 0.13 5.23 11.88
C ASP A 33 0.87 3.93 12.20
N LEU A 34 0.16 2.94 12.78
CA LEU A 34 0.72 1.63 13.06
C LEU A 34 1.11 0.88 11.78
N PHE A 35 0.24 0.91 10.78
CA PHE A 35 0.49 0.30 9.47
C PHE A 35 1.71 0.91 8.79
N ARG A 36 1.79 2.26 8.77
CA ARG A 36 2.94 2.98 8.23
C ARG A 36 4.24 2.60 8.94
N ALA A 37 4.24 2.56 10.27
CA ALA A 37 5.41 2.17 11.04
C ALA A 37 5.87 0.74 10.71
N ALA A 38 4.91 -0.18 10.58
CA ALA A 38 5.20 -1.57 10.22
C ALA A 38 5.76 -1.72 8.80
N LEU A 39 5.27 -0.94 7.84
CA LEU A 39 5.81 -0.93 6.48
C LEU A 39 7.21 -0.30 6.40
N LEU A 40 7.47 0.75 7.18
CA LEU A 40 8.81 1.32 7.29
C LEU A 40 9.80 0.28 7.82
N ASP A 41 9.43 -0.52 8.82
CA ASP A 41 10.26 -1.61 9.33
C ASP A 41 10.45 -2.72 8.27
N TYR A 42 9.35 -3.23 7.70
CA TYR A 42 9.38 -4.33 6.74
C TYR A 42 10.18 -4.01 5.47
N TRP A 43 9.99 -2.82 4.90
CA TRP A 43 10.68 -2.36 3.69
C TRP A 43 12.00 -1.63 3.99
N GLN A 44 12.50 -1.71 5.23
CA GLN A 44 13.78 -1.13 5.67
C GLN A 44 13.91 0.38 5.38
N GLY A 45 12.80 1.11 5.50
CA GLY A 45 12.74 2.55 5.28
C GLY A 45 12.97 2.98 3.84
N ARG A 46 12.75 2.08 2.87
CA ARG A 46 13.02 2.32 1.44
C ARG A 46 11.80 2.06 0.59
N CYS A 47 11.65 2.84 -0.49
CA CYS A 47 10.69 2.53 -1.52
C CYS A 47 10.99 1.14 -2.09
N CYS A 48 10.00 0.24 -2.08
CA CYS A 48 10.18 -1.14 -2.55
C CYS A 48 10.40 -1.25 -4.07
N VAL A 49 10.25 -0.16 -4.82
CA VAL A 49 10.43 -0.09 -6.28
C VAL A 49 11.69 0.68 -6.65
N THR A 50 11.83 1.92 -6.18
CA THR A 50 12.95 2.82 -6.58
C THR A 50 14.13 2.78 -5.62
N GLY A 51 13.99 2.16 -4.45
CA GLY A 51 15.01 2.17 -3.39
C GLY A 51 15.17 3.51 -2.66
N LEU A 52 14.34 4.52 -2.97
CA LEU A 52 14.36 5.83 -2.30
C LEU A 52 14.33 5.67 -0.78
N ALA A 53 15.35 6.18 -0.09
CA ALA A 53 15.57 5.99 1.34
C ALA A 53 15.36 7.30 2.14
N VAL A 54 14.28 8.02 1.83
CA VAL A 54 13.91 9.27 2.52
C VAL A 54 12.54 9.06 3.20
N PRO A 55 12.50 8.51 4.42
CA PRO A 55 11.26 8.05 5.06
C PRO A 55 10.13 9.09 5.14
N SER A 56 10.47 10.37 5.27
CA SER A 56 9.49 11.47 5.30
C SER A 56 8.73 11.66 3.99
N LEU A 57 9.31 11.23 2.87
CA LEU A 57 8.66 11.27 1.55
C LEU A 57 7.92 9.98 1.22
N LEU A 58 8.26 8.87 1.87
CA LEU A 58 7.66 7.58 1.56
C LEU A 58 6.20 7.52 1.99
N ARG A 59 5.39 6.80 1.22
CA ARG A 59 3.96 6.59 1.44
C ARG A 59 3.67 5.12 1.70
N ALA A 60 2.80 4.88 2.68
CA ALA A 60 2.34 3.55 3.05
C ALA A 60 1.04 3.29 2.27
N SER A 61 1.18 2.70 1.09
CA SER A 61 0.06 2.43 0.18
C SER A 61 -0.54 1.05 0.48
N HIS A 62 -1.87 0.98 0.59
CA HIS A 62 -2.60 -0.27 0.70
C HIS A 62 -2.78 -0.90 -0.69
N ILE A 63 -2.46 -2.20 -0.82
CA ILE A 63 -2.68 -2.93 -2.06
C ILE A 63 -4.19 -3.15 -2.29
N LYS A 64 -4.87 -3.73 -1.29
CA LYS A 64 -6.32 -3.76 -1.21
C LYS A 64 -6.77 -2.57 -0.37
N PRO A 65 -7.55 -1.62 -0.93
CA PRO A 65 -7.90 -0.39 -0.22
C PRO A 65 -8.55 -0.64 1.14
N TRP A 66 -8.20 0.19 2.13
CA TRP A 66 -8.69 0.10 3.51
C TRP A 66 -10.22 -0.07 3.62
N ALA A 67 -10.97 0.65 2.78
CA ALA A 67 -12.43 0.62 2.75
C ALA A 67 -13.00 -0.72 2.25
N LYS A 68 -12.24 -1.47 1.44
CA LYS A 68 -12.61 -2.76 0.86
C LYS A 68 -12.12 -3.95 1.69
N CYS A 69 -11.27 -3.72 2.69
CA CYS A 69 -10.80 -4.76 3.60
C CYS A 69 -11.93 -5.32 4.48
N ALA A 70 -11.97 -6.65 4.61
CA ALA A 70 -13.02 -7.35 5.37
C ALA A 70 -12.80 -7.34 6.88
N SER A 71 -11.57 -7.06 7.33
CA SER A 71 -11.21 -7.07 8.76
C SER A 71 -10.05 -6.14 9.06
N ASP A 72 -9.87 -5.81 10.35
CA ASP A 72 -8.70 -5.07 10.82
C ASP A 72 -7.40 -5.84 10.63
N ASN A 73 -7.46 -7.18 10.57
CA ASN A 73 -6.29 -7.99 10.24
C ASN A 73 -5.83 -7.71 8.80
N GLU A 74 -6.73 -7.62 7.82
CA GLU A 74 -6.35 -7.25 6.44
C GLU A 74 -5.86 -5.80 6.34
N ARG A 75 -6.48 -4.88 7.10
CA ARG A 75 -6.11 -3.45 7.10
C ARG A 75 -4.70 -3.20 7.65
N LEU A 76 -4.24 -4.07 8.55
CA LEU A 76 -2.98 -3.94 9.28
C LEU A 76 -1.98 -5.02 8.91
N ASP A 77 -2.29 -5.84 7.90
CA ASP A 77 -1.38 -6.84 7.36
C ASP A 77 -0.29 -6.14 6.55
N VAL A 78 0.97 -6.30 6.98
CA VAL A 78 2.13 -5.74 6.26
C VAL A 78 2.20 -6.22 4.81
N PHE A 79 1.66 -7.40 4.49
CA PHE A 79 1.62 -7.92 3.13
C PHE A 79 0.52 -7.31 2.26
N ASN A 80 -0.42 -6.58 2.86
CA ASN A 80 -1.37 -5.72 2.17
C ASN A 80 -0.81 -4.31 1.92
N GLY A 81 0.51 -4.12 2.03
CA GLY A 81 1.11 -2.79 2.00
C GLY A 81 2.40 -2.71 1.22
N LEU A 82 2.54 -1.62 0.46
CA LEU A 82 3.78 -1.24 -0.21
C LEU A 82 4.27 0.08 0.35
N LEU A 83 5.60 0.19 0.52
CA LEU A 83 6.23 1.47 0.83
C LEU A 83 6.70 2.10 -0.49
N LEU A 84 6.06 3.18 -0.90
CA LEU A 84 6.22 3.77 -2.23
C LEU A 84 6.77 5.20 -2.18
N ALA A 85 7.46 5.61 -3.23
CA ALA A 85 7.75 7.01 -3.47
C ALA A 85 6.44 7.76 -3.80
N PRO A 86 6.34 9.09 -3.53
CA PRO A 86 5.09 9.84 -3.65
C PRO A 86 4.37 9.71 -5.00
N HIS A 87 5.14 9.71 -6.09
CA HIS A 87 4.58 9.62 -7.44
C HIS A 87 4.08 8.21 -7.76
N LEU A 88 4.78 7.17 -7.29
CA LEU A 88 4.35 5.77 -7.46
C LEU A 88 3.10 5.46 -6.64
N ASP A 89 3.04 5.97 -5.42
CA ASP A 89 1.85 5.89 -4.56
C ASP A 89 0.63 6.47 -5.26
N ALA A 90 0.72 7.72 -5.75
CA ALA A 90 -0.37 8.36 -6.49
C ALA A 90 -0.79 7.60 -7.75
N LEU A 91 0.17 7.01 -8.48
CA LEU A 91 -0.11 6.23 -9.68
C LEU A 91 -0.76 4.88 -9.36
N PHE A 92 -0.31 4.22 -8.30
CA PHE A 92 -0.81 2.93 -7.87
C PHE A 92 -2.22 3.05 -7.30
N ASP A 93 -2.43 3.95 -6.34
CA ASP A 93 -3.73 4.20 -5.70
C ASP A 93 -4.81 4.62 -6.72
N ALA A 94 -4.43 5.37 -7.77
CA ALA A 94 -5.35 5.78 -8.83
C ALA A 94 -5.51 4.74 -9.96
N GLY A 95 -4.84 3.58 -9.87
CA GLY A 95 -4.96 2.48 -10.81
C GLY A 95 -4.20 2.67 -12.13
N TRP A 96 -3.31 3.66 -12.23
CA TRP A 96 -2.49 3.89 -13.43
C TRP A 96 -1.36 2.87 -13.56
N ILE A 97 -0.88 2.35 -12.43
CA ILE A 97 0.08 1.24 -12.37
C ILE A 97 -0.42 0.13 -11.46
N SER A 98 0.10 -1.07 -11.65
CA SER A 98 -0.01 -2.20 -10.73
C SER A 98 1.25 -3.06 -10.83
N PHE A 99 1.26 -4.23 -10.20
CA PHE A 99 2.38 -5.15 -10.25
C PHE A 99 1.90 -6.58 -10.49
N SER A 100 2.69 -7.34 -11.25
CA SER A 100 2.47 -8.78 -11.44
C SER A 100 2.77 -9.58 -10.18
N ASP A 101 2.46 -10.87 -10.18
CA ASP A 101 2.76 -11.76 -9.03
C ASP A 101 4.26 -11.98 -8.80
N GLN A 102 5.08 -11.59 -9.78
CA GLN A 102 6.55 -11.56 -9.68
C GLN A 102 7.08 -10.16 -9.38
N GLY A 103 6.20 -9.19 -9.16
CA GLY A 103 6.55 -7.82 -8.79
C GLY A 103 6.89 -6.90 -9.95
N GLY A 104 6.86 -7.36 -11.21
CA GLY A 104 7.10 -6.51 -12.38
C GLY A 104 6.01 -5.47 -12.57
N MET A 105 6.38 -4.23 -12.88
CA MET A 105 5.44 -3.13 -13.07
C MET A 105 4.52 -3.36 -14.28
N LEU A 106 3.23 -3.08 -14.06
CA LEU A 106 2.19 -3.06 -15.08
C LEU A 106 1.71 -1.62 -15.21
N VAL A 107 1.66 -1.08 -16.42
CA VAL A 107 1.22 0.31 -16.67
C VAL A 107 -0.06 0.29 -17.49
N SER A 108 -1.07 1.06 -17.07
CA SER A 108 -2.32 1.20 -17.80
C SER A 108 -2.08 1.72 -19.21
N LYS A 109 -2.78 1.14 -20.19
CA LYS A 109 -2.74 1.59 -21.59
C LYS A 109 -3.28 3.01 -21.77
N GLN A 110 -4.11 3.48 -20.83
CA GLN A 110 -4.67 4.83 -20.82
C GLN A 110 -3.61 5.89 -20.44
N LEU A 111 -2.50 5.51 -19.83
CA LEU A 111 -1.39 6.42 -19.53
C LEU A 111 -0.49 6.56 -20.76
N SER A 112 -0.49 7.73 -21.40
CA SER A 112 0.27 7.98 -22.64
C SER A 112 1.78 7.87 -22.43
N ALA A 113 2.53 7.58 -23.49
CA ALA A 113 3.99 7.52 -23.43
C ALA A 113 4.62 8.84 -22.97
N ALA A 114 4.05 9.97 -23.40
CA ALA A 114 4.50 11.30 -22.97
C ALA A 114 4.32 11.51 -21.46
N ALA A 115 3.16 11.14 -20.91
CA ALA A 115 2.91 11.22 -19.48
C ALA A 115 3.84 10.29 -18.68
N ARG A 116 4.09 9.06 -19.17
CA ARG A 116 5.05 8.13 -18.55
C ARG A 116 6.45 8.73 -18.46
N ALA A 117 6.91 9.38 -19.54
CA ALA A 117 8.21 10.03 -19.58
C ALA A 117 8.27 11.23 -18.61
N GLN A 118 7.24 12.06 -18.56
CA GLN A 118 7.15 13.20 -17.63
C GLN A 118 7.14 12.76 -16.16
N LEU A 119 6.53 11.61 -15.86
CA LEU A 119 6.48 11.02 -14.52
C LEU A 119 7.74 10.21 -14.17
N GLY A 120 8.66 10.01 -15.12
CA GLY A 120 9.87 9.22 -14.93
C GLY A 120 9.61 7.74 -14.68
N ILE A 121 8.54 7.16 -15.25
CA ILE A 121 8.20 5.74 -15.06
C ILE A 121 9.14 4.88 -15.91
N ALA A 122 9.87 3.98 -15.26
CA ALA A 122 10.66 2.95 -15.93
C ALA A 122 9.88 1.63 -15.96
N LEU A 123 9.70 1.03 -17.15
CA LEU A 123 8.87 -0.17 -17.33
C LEU A 123 9.56 -1.44 -16.79
N GLU A 124 10.87 -1.39 -16.62
CA GLU A 124 11.70 -2.43 -16.01
C GLU A 124 11.60 -2.47 -14.48
N TRP A 125 10.93 -1.50 -13.87
CA TRP A 125 10.79 -1.45 -12.42
C TRP A 125 10.02 -2.66 -11.89
N SER A 126 10.49 -3.13 -10.73
CA SER A 126 9.88 -4.24 -10.02
C SER A 126 9.98 -4.06 -8.51
N ILE A 127 9.08 -4.72 -7.79
CA ILE A 127 9.10 -4.74 -6.33
C ILE A 127 10.25 -5.65 -5.85
N SER A 128 11.22 -5.06 -5.17
CA SER A 128 12.28 -5.78 -4.47
C SER A 128 11.77 -6.29 -3.13
N GLY A 129 11.89 -7.59 -2.86
CA GLY A 129 11.49 -8.18 -1.56
C GLY A 129 10.03 -8.66 -1.47
N LEU A 130 9.35 -8.79 -2.62
CA LEU A 130 7.99 -9.33 -2.69
C LEU A 130 7.93 -10.76 -2.15
N LYS A 131 6.84 -11.08 -1.44
CA LYS A 131 6.56 -12.42 -0.87
C LYS A 131 5.24 -12.96 -1.41
N THR A 132 5.08 -14.28 -1.39
CA THR A 132 3.84 -14.96 -1.80
C THR A 132 2.58 -14.41 -1.12
N ALA A 133 2.69 -13.98 0.14
CA ALA A 133 1.59 -13.39 0.89
C ALA A 133 1.00 -12.10 0.26
N HIS A 134 1.76 -11.36 -0.56
CA HIS A 134 1.25 -10.18 -1.26
C HIS A 134 0.37 -10.53 -2.46
N ARG A 135 0.53 -11.74 -3.03
CA ARG A 135 -0.06 -12.08 -4.34
C ARG A 135 -1.57 -12.00 -4.35
N GLY A 136 -2.23 -12.42 -3.27
CA GLY A 136 -3.69 -12.31 -3.15
C GLY A 136 -4.17 -10.86 -3.21
N TYR A 137 -3.50 -9.96 -2.49
CA TYR A 137 -3.81 -8.53 -2.53
C TYR A 137 -3.48 -7.92 -3.90
N LEU A 138 -2.34 -8.27 -4.51
CA LEU A 138 -1.98 -7.76 -5.84
C LEU A 138 -2.96 -8.23 -6.92
N ALA A 139 -3.45 -9.47 -6.82
CA ALA A 139 -4.52 -9.96 -7.69
C ALA A 139 -5.78 -9.11 -7.55
N HIS A 140 -6.21 -8.82 -6.30
CA HIS A 140 -7.33 -7.92 -6.05
C HIS A 140 -7.11 -6.52 -6.65
N HIS A 141 -5.93 -5.93 -6.47
CA HIS A 141 -5.63 -4.62 -7.04
C HIS A 141 -5.71 -4.64 -8.57
N ARG A 142 -5.14 -5.67 -9.22
CA ARG A 142 -5.22 -5.82 -10.68
C ARG A 142 -6.65 -6.02 -11.17
N GLU A 143 -7.50 -6.69 -10.42
CA GLU A 143 -8.87 -6.97 -10.83
C GLU A 143 -9.82 -5.79 -10.61
N HIS A 144 -9.65 -5.04 -9.51
CA HIS A 144 -10.66 -4.08 -9.07
C HIS A 144 -10.20 -2.62 -9.04
N GLU A 145 -8.90 -2.34 -8.95
CA GLU A 145 -8.38 -0.96 -8.87
C GLU A 145 -7.66 -0.55 -10.16
N PHE A 146 -6.99 -1.49 -10.83
CA PHE A 146 -6.20 -1.21 -12.03
C PHE A 146 -7.07 -0.83 -13.23
N ARG A 147 -6.66 0.23 -13.92
CA ARG A 147 -7.35 0.73 -15.12
C ARG A 147 -7.01 -0.14 -16.33
N HIS A 148 -7.87 -1.13 -16.58
CA HIS A 148 -7.90 -1.84 -17.86
C HIS A 148 -8.41 -0.88 -18.93
N GLY A 149 -7.54 -0.54 -19.89
CA GLY A 149 -7.90 0.26 -21.06
C GLY A 149 -8.41 -0.61 -22.19
#